data_AF-A0A0L6JIU7-F1
#
_entry.id   AF-A0A0L6JIU7-F1
#
_cell.length_a   1.000
_cell.length_b   1.000
_cell.length_c   1.000
_cell.angle_alpha   90.00
_cell.angle_beta   90.00
_cell.angle_gamma   90.00
#
_symmetry.space_group_name_H-M   'P 1'
#
loop_
_entity.id
_entity.type
_entity.pdbx_description
1 polymer ?
#
loop_
_entity_poly.entity_id
_entity_poly.type
_entity_poly.pdbx_seq_one_letter_code
_entity_poly.pdbx_strand_id
1 'polypeptide(L)'
;MTGWTKNALKIRLLFLAIGFVLGIGLLLLINSLTAPKENIVAVVDGKNIMESEINDLLVKKSGIYTLERYIDNMVIENAAKSYGISVTTDEVDRELKRKISMEYNSESAYLESLSLLKKTIEEAKEDLRLSMLFDKIASKDVKVSSDEINKYYKANKDKFTVPEKRRFSEIVLKTESDATMVREQLLNGADFKSLAMEKSVGAGKEKGGDKGFIIKGTLNSIQPDVEKVVFQSNQGDISR
;
A
#
# COMPACT_ATOMS: atom_id res chain seq x y z
N MET A 1 14.07 -68.91 65.40
CA MET A 1 13.10 -67.83 65.09
C MET A 1 13.52 -67.10 63.80
N THR A 2 13.25 -67.65 62.61
CA THR A 2 13.72 -67.05 61.33
C THR A 2 12.75 -67.21 60.14
N GLY A 3 11.61 -67.90 60.31
CA GLY A 3 10.62 -68.10 59.23
C GLY A 3 9.59 -66.97 59.09
N TRP A 4 9.22 -66.33 60.21
CA TRP A 4 8.12 -65.36 60.25
C TRP A 4 8.47 -64.02 59.59
N THR A 5 9.73 -63.57 59.72
CA THR A 5 10.23 -62.33 59.14
C THR A 5 10.39 -62.41 57.61
N LYS A 6 10.74 -63.58 57.07
CA LYS A 6 10.86 -63.80 55.62
C LYS A 6 9.50 -63.73 54.91
N ASN A 7 8.45 -64.26 55.53
CA ASN A 7 7.10 -64.21 54.96
C ASN A 7 6.50 -62.80 55.02
N ALA A 8 6.72 -62.07 56.11
CA ALA A 8 6.31 -60.67 56.22
C ALA A 8 7.01 -59.77 55.18
N LEU A 9 8.29 -60.02 54.89
CA LEU A 9 9.04 -59.28 53.86
C LEU A 9 8.51 -59.59 52.44
N LYS A 10 8.22 -60.86 52.14
CA LYS A 10 7.62 -61.26 50.85
C LYS A 10 6.24 -60.62 50.63
N ILE A 11 5.41 -60.57 51.67
CA ILE A 11 4.08 -59.94 51.60
C ILE A 11 4.21 -58.43 51.37
N ARG A 12 5.13 -57.74 52.07
CA ARG A 12 5.40 -56.31 51.84
C ARG A 12 5.91 -56.01 50.43
N LEU A 13 6.81 -56.84 49.90
CA LEU A 13 7.31 -56.73 48.54
C LEU A 13 6.20 -56.96 47.49
N LEU A 14 5.28 -57.90 47.75
CA LEU A 14 4.13 -58.15 46.88
C LEU A 14 3.20 -56.93 46.83
N PHE A 15 2.88 -56.31 47.97
CA PHE A 15 2.05 -55.10 48.01
C PHE A 15 2.73 -53.89 47.35
N LEU A 16 4.04 -53.73 47.50
CA LEU A 16 4.81 -52.69 46.81
C LEU A 16 4.82 -52.91 45.29
N ALA A 17 4.97 -54.15 44.83
CA ALA A 17 4.92 -54.49 43.41
C ALA A 17 3.53 -54.23 42.81
N ILE A 18 2.45 -54.59 43.52
CA ILE A 18 1.08 -54.31 43.08
C ILE A 18 0.82 -52.80 43.03
N GLY A 19 1.26 -52.04 44.04
CA GLY A 19 1.14 -50.58 44.05
C GLY A 19 1.90 -49.92 42.90
N PHE A 20 3.09 -50.42 42.56
CA PHE A 20 3.88 -49.93 41.42
C PHE A 20 3.21 -50.24 40.07
N VAL A 21 2.67 -51.45 39.89
CA VAL A 21 1.94 -51.83 38.66
C VAL A 21 0.66 -51.02 38.50
N LEU A 22 -0.10 -50.81 39.58
CA LEU A 22 -1.29 -49.94 39.58
C LEU A 22 -0.93 -48.48 39.33
N GLY A 23 0.18 -48.00 39.89
CA GLY A 23 0.70 -46.65 39.66
C GLY A 23 1.11 -46.41 38.20
N ILE A 24 1.84 -47.35 37.58
CA ILE A 24 2.17 -47.30 36.16
C ILE A 24 0.91 -47.39 35.30
N GLY A 25 -0.01 -48.30 35.64
CA GLY A 25 -1.29 -48.44 34.94
C GLY A 25 -2.10 -47.15 34.98
N LEU A 26 -2.18 -46.49 36.13
CA LEU A 26 -2.84 -45.20 36.30
C LEU A 26 -2.12 -44.07 35.55
N LEU A 27 -0.77 -44.05 35.55
CA LEU A 27 0.02 -43.07 34.81
C LEU A 27 -0.18 -43.20 33.29
N LEU A 28 -0.23 -44.44 32.78
CA LEU A 28 -0.51 -44.74 31.37
C LEU A 28 -1.96 -44.40 31.00
N LEU A 29 -2.92 -44.66 31.90
CA LEU A 29 -4.31 -44.25 31.71
C LEU A 29 -4.47 -42.73 31.71
N ILE A 30 -3.83 -42.02 32.63
CA ILE A 30 -3.84 -40.55 32.69
C ILE A 30 -3.23 -39.99 31.40
N ASN A 31 -2.06 -40.48 30.96
CA ASN A 31 -1.46 -40.08 29.69
C ASN A 31 -2.36 -40.35 28.49
N SER A 32 -3.12 -41.45 28.48
CA SER A 32 -4.09 -41.78 27.42
C SER A 32 -5.32 -40.87 27.46
N LEU A 33 -5.82 -40.50 28.65
CA LEU A 33 -6.93 -39.57 28.82
C LEU A 33 -6.55 -38.10 28.55
N THR A 34 -5.29 -37.72 28.76
CA THR A 34 -4.78 -36.36 28.51
C THR A 34 -4.04 -36.21 27.19
N ALA A 35 -3.84 -37.30 26.44
CA ALA A 35 -3.25 -37.21 25.10
C ALA A 35 -4.20 -36.39 24.20
N PRO A 36 -3.70 -35.37 23.48
CA PRO A 36 -4.52 -34.62 22.55
C PRO A 36 -5.13 -35.59 21.54
N LYS A 37 -6.44 -35.48 21.34
CA LYS A 37 -7.17 -36.29 20.38
C LYS A 37 -6.63 -35.95 18.99
N GLU A 38 -5.72 -36.76 18.46
CA GLU A 38 -5.11 -36.47 17.17
C GLU A 38 -6.14 -36.72 16.07
N ASN A 39 -6.63 -35.65 15.46
CA ASN A 39 -7.56 -35.75 14.34
C ASN A 39 -6.78 -36.01 13.06
N ILE A 40 -7.25 -36.98 12.29
CA ILE A 40 -6.77 -37.22 10.92
C ILE A 40 -7.49 -36.23 10.02
N VAL A 41 -6.74 -35.36 9.35
CA VAL A 41 -7.31 -34.36 8.42
C VAL A 41 -7.34 -34.85 6.98
N ALA A 42 -6.47 -35.79 6.61
CA ALA A 42 -6.44 -36.44 5.30
C ALA A 42 -5.70 -37.78 5.33
N VAL A 43 -5.90 -38.61 4.30
CA VAL A 43 -5.15 -39.87 4.08
C VAL A 43 -4.62 -39.88 2.65
N VAL A 44 -3.32 -40.13 2.47
CA VAL A 44 -2.65 -40.23 1.17
C VAL A 44 -1.81 -41.51 1.14
N ASP A 45 -2.08 -42.41 0.20
CA ASP A 45 -1.40 -43.71 0.08
C ASP A 45 -1.35 -44.53 1.38
N GLY A 46 -2.42 -44.44 2.18
CA GLY A 46 -2.53 -45.11 3.48
C GLY A 46 -1.75 -44.44 4.61
N LYS A 47 -1.07 -43.32 4.35
CA LYS A 47 -0.48 -42.47 5.39
C LYS A 47 -1.51 -41.45 5.86
N ASN A 48 -1.78 -41.43 7.17
CA ASN A 48 -2.58 -40.39 7.80
C ASN A 48 -1.77 -39.10 7.88
N ILE A 49 -2.41 -37.98 7.54
CA ILE A 49 -1.93 -36.63 7.78
C ILE A 49 -2.66 -36.12 9.02
N MET A 50 -1.90 -35.81 10.07
CA MET A 50 -2.44 -35.39 11.36
C MET A 50 -2.65 -33.87 11.40
N GLU A 51 -3.67 -33.42 12.13
CA GLU A 51 -3.91 -32.00 12.38
C GLU A 51 -2.69 -31.30 13.00
N SER A 52 -1.97 -31.99 13.90
CA SER A 52 -0.73 -31.50 14.52
C SER A 52 0.36 -31.22 13.49
N GLU A 53 0.55 -32.08 12.49
CA GLU A 53 1.52 -31.87 11.41
C GLU A 53 1.19 -30.61 10.60
N ILE A 54 -0.10 -30.39 10.32
CA ILE A 54 -0.56 -29.17 9.64
C ILE A 54 -0.34 -27.94 10.50
N ASN A 55 -0.70 -27.99 11.78
CA ASN A 55 -0.52 -26.88 12.72
C ASN A 55 0.96 -26.49 12.84
N ASP A 56 1.86 -27.46 12.98
CA ASP A 56 3.31 -27.21 13.03
C ASP A 56 3.81 -26.54 11.75
N LEU A 57 3.33 -26.98 10.58
CA LEU A 57 3.66 -26.36 9.30
C LEU A 57 3.12 -24.94 9.19
N LEU A 58 1.89 -24.68 9.62
CA LEU A 58 1.29 -23.34 9.62
C LEU A 58 2.03 -22.41 10.59
N VAL A 59 2.36 -22.87 11.79
CA VAL A 59 3.15 -22.12 12.76
C VAL A 59 4.53 -21.79 12.21
N LYS A 60 5.22 -22.78 11.62
CA LYS A 60 6.55 -22.59 11.02
C LYS A 60 6.54 -21.64 9.83
N LYS A 61 5.50 -21.69 9.00
CA LYS A 61 5.41 -20.89 7.77
C LYS A 61 4.93 -19.46 8.02
N SER A 62 3.96 -19.30 8.93
CA SER A 62 3.22 -18.03 9.08
C SER A 62 2.74 -17.74 10.50
N GLY A 63 3.07 -18.59 11.49
CA GLY A 63 2.60 -18.46 12.86
C GLY A 63 2.99 -17.15 13.51
N ILE A 64 4.27 -16.76 13.40
CA ILE A 64 4.76 -15.52 14.00
C ILE A 64 4.05 -14.28 13.43
N TYR A 65 3.96 -14.17 12.10
CA TYR A 65 3.26 -13.07 11.43
C TYR A 65 1.77 -13.02 11.78
N THR A 66 1.13 -14.20 11.88
CA THR A 66 -0.29 -14.29 12.26
C THR A 66 -0.50 -13.84 13.71
N LEU A 67 0.41 -14.23 14.61
CA LEU A 67 0.37 -13.83 16.02
C LEU A 67 0.64 -12.33 16.18
N GLU A 68 1.66 -11.79 15.52
CA GLU A 68 1.97 -10.36 15.54
C GLU A 68 0.77 -9.53 15.07
N ARG A 69 0.19 -9.86 13.91
CA ARG A 69 -1.02 -9.18 13.42
C ARG A 69 -2.19 -9.28 14.41
N TYR A 70 -2.38 -10.44 15.04
CA TYR A 70 -3.43 -10.61 16.04
C TYR A 70 -3.21 -9.72 17.27
N ILE A 71 -1.97 -9.63 17.74
CA ILE A 71 -1.58 -8.74 18.85
C ILE A 71 -1.81 -7.28 18.46
N ASP A 72 -1.35 -6.85 17.28
CA ASP A 72 -1.51 -5.48 16.80
C ASP A 72 -2.99 -5.08 16.73
N ASN A 73 -3.82 -5.95 16.14
CA ASN A 73 -5.27 -5.73 16.07
C ASN A 73 -5.88 -5.60 17.47
N MET A 74 -5.49 -6.48 18.41
CA MET A 74 -5.96 -6.42 19.79
C MET A 74 -5.52 -5.13 20.50
N VAL A 75 -4.29 -4.66 20.26
CA VAL A 75 -3.78 -3.40 20.82
C VAL A 75 -4.56 -2.21 20.27
N ILE A 76 -4.79 -2.14 18.96
CA ILE A 76 -5.56 -1.07 18.31
C ILE A 76 -6.99 -1.04 18.85
N GLU A 77 -7.66 -2.20 18.91
CA GLU A 77 -9.03 -2.32 19.42
C GLU A 77 -9.16 -1.87 20.89
N ASN A 78 -8.21 -2.28 21.73
CA ASN A 78 -8.22 -1.91 23.14
C ASN A 78 -7.95 -0.41 23.34
N ALA A 79 -7.03 0.17 22.56
CA ALA A 79 -6.76 1.61 22.58
C ALA A 79 -7.95 2.41 22.05
N ALA A 80 -8.60 1.96 20.98
CA ALA A 80 -9.82 2.60 20.48
C ALA A 80 -10.92 2.64 21.55
N LYS A 81 -11.17 1.50 22.21
CA LYS A 81 -12.16 1.40 23.29
C LYS A 81 -11.83 2.30 24.47
N SER A 82 -10.57 2.33 24.93
CA SER A 82 -10.17 3.16 26.07
C SER A 82 -10.32 4.66 25.78
N TYR A 83 -10.20 5.06 24.52
CA TYR A 83 -10.40 6.45 24.08
C TYR A 83 -11.82 6.77 23.59
N GLY A 84 -12.74 5.79 23.58
CA GLY A 84 -14.08 5.97 23.03
C GLY A 84 -14.09 6.27 21.52
N ILE A 85 -13.04 5.85 20.81
CA ILE A 85 -12.91 6.01 19.36
C ILE A 85 -13.57 4.81 18.68
N SER A 86 -14.35 5.08 17.65
CA SER A 86 -14.97 4.05 16.81
C SER A 86 -14.89 4.40 15.33
N VAL A 87 -15.06 3.38 14.50
CA VAL A 87 -15.22 3.48 13.05
C VAL A 87 -16.43 2.66 12.67
N THR A 88 -17.42 3.30 12.04
CA THR A 88 -18.66 2.64 11.60
C THR A 88 -18.48 1.97 10.24
N THR A 89 -19.35 1.01 9.92
CA THR A 89 -19.38 0.37 8.60
C THR A 89 -19.54 1.38 7.47
N ASP A 90 -20.39 2.40 7.65
CA ASP A 90 -20.58 3.46 6.65
C ASP A 90 -19.32 4.30 6.43
N GLU A 91 -18.52 4.53 7.48
CA GLU A 91 -17.22 5.19 7.34
C GLU A 91 -16.25 4.34 6.52
N VAL A 92 -16.19 3.03 6.78
CA VAL A 92 -15.37 2.08 6.02
C VAL A 92 -15.79 2.03 4.56
N ASP A 93 -17.10 1.95 4.27
CA ASP A 93 -17.60 1.87 2.91
C ASP A 93 -17.32 3.14 2.10
N ARG A 94 -17.45 4.32 2.72
CA ARG A 94 -17.08 5.60 2.08
C ARG A 94 -15.59 5.66 1.80
N GLU A 95 -14.77 5.27 2.77
CA GLU A 95 -13.32 5.30 2.63
C GLU A 95 -12.83 4.29 1.60
N LEU A 96 -13.44 3.10 1.55
CA LEU A 96 -13.18 2.10 0.53
C LEU A 96 -13.51 2.65 -0.86
N LYS A 97 -14.67 3.29 -1.04
CA LYS A 97 -15.03 3.92 -2.32
C LYS A 97 -14.03 5.00 -2.73
N ARG A 98 -13.55 5.81 -1.78
CA ARG A 98 -12.50 6.81 -2.00
C ARG A 98 -11.19 6.15 -2.44
N LYS A 99 -10.73 5.13 -1.69
CA LYS A 99 -9.52 4.36 -1.99
C LYS A 99 -9.59 3.74 -3.38
N ILE A 100 -10.71 3.10 -3.72
CA ILE A 100 -10.95 2.57 -5.07
C ILE A 100 -10.79 3.72 -6.06
N SER A 101 -11.56 4.81 -5.98
CA SER A 101 -11.48 5.89 -6.97
C SER A 101 -10.10 6.53 -7.18
N MET A 102 -9.24 6.53 -6.15
CA MET A 102 -7.93 7.18 -6.19
C MET A 102 -6.80 6.23 -6.62
N GLU A 103 -6.85 4.98 -6.19
CA GLU A 103 -5.78 4.00 -6.40
C GLU A 103 -6.14 2.97 -7.48
N TYR A 104 -7.43 2.79 -7.75
CA TYR A 104 -7.99 1.78 -8.64
C TYR A 104 -8.97 2.43 -9.64
N ASN A 105 -8.74 2.24 -10.94
CA ASN A 105 -9.62 2.83 -11.96
C ASN A 105 -11.08 2.30 -11.89
N SER A 106 -11.32 1.16 -11.23
CA SER A 106 -12.64 0.55 -11.05
C SER A 106 -12.70 -0.39 -9.84
N GLU A 107 -13.92 -0.71 -9.39
CA GLU A 107 -14.17 -1.73 -8.36
C GLU A 107 -13.72 -3.13 -8.82
N SER A 108 -13.92 -3.46 -10.10
CA SER A 108 -13.45 -4.75 -10.65
C SER A 108 -11.94 -4.93 -10.55
N ALA A 109 -11.17 -3.87 -10.85
CA ALA A 109 -9.71 -3.89 -10.74
C ALA A 109 -9.28 -4.06 -9.27
N TYR A 110 -10.02 -3.45 -8.34
CA TYR A 110 -9.79 -3.65 -6.91
C TYR A 110 -10.04 -5.10 -6.49
N LEU A 111 -11.19 -5.69 -6.87
CA LEU A 111 -11.52 -7.08 -6.56
C LEU A 111 -10.53 -8.08 -7.17
N GLU A 112 -10.05 -7.82 -8.39
CA GLU A 112 -8.98 -8.61 -9.01
C GLU A 112 -7.70 -8.55 -8.18
N SER A 113 -7.31 -7.37 -7.68
CA SER A 113 -6.14 -7.23 -6.81
C SER A 113 -6.27 -8.01 -5.50
N LEU A 114 -7.48 -8.06 -4.91
CA LEU A 114 -7.75 -8.86 -3.71
C LEU A 114 -7.66 -10.36 -4.00
N SER A 115 -8.17 -10.80 -5.17
CA SER A 115 -8.08 -12.19 -5.61
C SER A 115 -6.62 -12.65 -5.75
N LEU A 116 -5.74 -11.82 -6.32
CA LEU A 116 -4.30 -12.09 -6.42
C LEU A 116 -3.65 -12.24 -5.04
N LEU A 117 -4.12 -11.46 -4.06
CA LEU A 117 -3.69 -11.54 -2.66
C LEU A 117 -4.39 -12.66 -1.87
N LYS A 118 -5.30 -13.42 -2.51
CA LYS A 118 -6.15 -14.46 -1.87
C LYS A 118 -6.93 -13.92 -0.68
N LYS A 119 -7.41 -12.69 -0.80
CA LYS A 119 -8.07 -11.93 0.25
C LYS A 119 -9.52 -11.67 -0.12
N THR A 120 -10.44 -11.76 0.84
CA THR A 120 -11.85 -11.38 0.60
C THR A 120 -12.07 -9.88 0.77
N ILE A 121 -13.21 -9.40 0.28
CA ILE A 121 -13.60 -8.00 0.45
C ILE A 121 -13.87 -7.67 1.93
N GLU A 122 -14.36 -8.61 2.72
CA GLU A 122 -14.61 -8.47 4.15
C GLU A 122 -13.29 -8.32 4.92
N GLU A 123 -12.29 -9.16 4.62
CA GLU A 123 -10.94 -9.01 5.20
C GLU A 123 -10.30 -7.67 4.80
N ALA A 124 -10.59 -7.18 3.59
CA ALA A 124 -10.09 -5.88 3.14
C ALA A 124 -10.76 -4.72 3.87
N LYS A 125 -12.08 -4.80 4.10
CA LYS A 125 -12.83 -3.83 4.91
C LYS A 125 -12.35 -3.81 6.35
N GLU A 126 -12.05 -4.97 6.92
CA GLU A 126 -11.56 -5.06 8.29
C GLU A 126 -10.17 -4.44 8.46
N ASP A 127 -9.23 -4.72 7.55
CA ASP A 127 -7.92 -4.07 7.56
C ASP A 127 -8.04 -2.55 7.39
N LEU A 128 -8.94 -2.09 6.52
CA LEU A 128 -9.21 -0.67 6.36
C LEU A 128 -9.77 -0.04 7.64
N ARG A 129 -10.71 -0.72 8.31
CA ARG A 129 -11.27 -0.28 9.59
C ARG A 129 -10.20 -0.15 10.67
N LEU A 130 -9.30 -1.13 10.77
CA LEU A 130 -8.18 -1.11 11.72
C LEU A 130 -7.20 0.02 11.41
N SER A 131 -6.88 0.25 10.13
CA SER A 131 -6.07 1.40 9.71
C SER A 131 -6.72 2.74 10.10
N MET A 132 -8.03 2.88 9.88
CA MET A 132 -8.76 4.10 10.25
C MET A 132 -8.81 4.31 11.78
N LEU A 133 -8.95 3.23 12.56
CA LEU A 133 -8.86 3.32 14.02
C LEU A 133 -7.47 3.77 14.46
N PHE A 134 -6.43 3.18 13.90
CA PHE A 134 -5.05 3.56 14.17
C PHE A 134 -4.80 5.04 13.87
N ASP A 135 -5.23 5.53 12.70
CA ASP A 135 -5.07 6.94 12.32
C ASP A 135 -5.82 7.89 13.28
N LYS A 136 -7.06 7.54 13.67
CA LYS A 136 -7.84 8.32 14.66
C LYS A 136 -7.15 8.33 16.03
N ILE A 137 -6.56 7.21 16.46
CA ILE A 137 -5.81 7.12 17.72
C ILE A 137 -4.54 7.98 17.64
N ALA A 138 -3.75 7.83 16.58
CA ALA A 138 -2.48 8.53 16.39
C ALA A 138 -2.65 10.05 16.29
N SER A 139 -3.78 10.51 15.73
CA SER A 139 -4.07 11.94 15.54
C SER A 139 -4.87 12.57 16.68
N LYS A 140 -5.37 11.80 17.65
CA LYS A 140 -6.29 12.25 18.71
C LYS A 140 -5.80 13.51 19.46
N ASP A 141 -4.51 13.54 19.82
CA ASP A 141 -3.91 14.62 20.60
C ASP A 141 -3.16 15.65 19.74
N VAL A 142 -3.17 15.46 18.42
CA VAL A 142 -2.51 16.37 17.47
C VAL A 142 -3.39 17.59 17.26
N LYS A 143 -2.94 18.73 17.77
CA LYS A 143 -3.56 20.04 17.52
C LYS A 143 -2.72 20.80 16.51
N VAL A 144 -3.28 21.07 15.33
CA VAL A 144 -2.63 21.88 14.30
C VAL A 144 -3.18 23.30 14.38
N SER A 145 -2.31 24.27 14.60
CA SER A 145 -2.68 25.69 14.66
C SER A 145 -2.76 26.32 13.26
N SER A 146 -3.55 27.39 13.12
CA SER A 146 -3.61 28.17 11.88
C SER A 146 -2.26 28.77 11.49
N ASP A 147 -1.41 29.09 12.47
CA ASP A 147 -0.06 29.61 12.23
C ASP A 147 0.86 28.55 11.64
N GLU A 148 0.80 27.31 12.11
CA GLU A 148 1.54 26.18 11.52
C GLU A 148 1.07 25.89 10.09
N ILE A 149 -0.25 25.91 9.85
CA ILE A 149 -0.82 25.76 8.50
C ILE A 149 -0.28 26.88 7.58
N ASN A 150 -0.34 28.12 8.02
CA ASN A 150 0.13 29.27 7.24
C ASN A 150 1.63 29.21 6.98
N LYS A 151 2.43 28.80 7.98
CA LYS A 151 3.87 28.63 7.84
C LYS A 151 4.19 27.53 6.83
N TYR A 152 3.52 26.38 6.93
CA TYR A 152 3.70 25.27 5.99
C TYR A 152 3.30 25.67 4.57
N TYR A 153 2.12 26.28 4.40
CA TYR A 153 1.65 26.76 3.10
C TYR A 153 2.64 27.75 2.47
N LYS A 154 3.10 28.76 3.23
CA LYS A 154 4.07 29.75 2.74
C LYS A 154 5.40 29.11 2.34
N ALA A 155 5.86 28.12 3.09
CA ALA A 155 7.12 27.41 2.81
C ALA A 155 7.01 26.42 1.64
N ASN A 156 5.80 26.00 1.26
CA ASN A 156 5.55 24.97 0.24
C ASN A 156 4.55 25.46 -0.83
N LYS A 157 4.53 26.77 -1.14
CA LYS A 157 3.54 27.36 -2.05
C LYS A 157 3.53 26.67 -3.41
N ASP A 158 4.69 26.26 -3.89
CA ASP A 158 4.91 25.51 -5.12
C ASP A 158 4.08 24.22 -5.18
N LYS A 159 3.89 23.53 -4.05
CA LYS A 159 3.05 22.31 -3.96
C LYS A 159 1.55 22.59 -4.06
N PHE A 160 1.14 23.84 -3.84
CA PHE A 160 -0.26 24.26 -3.78
C PHE A 160 -0.65 25.23 -4.89
N THR A 161 0.23 25.46 -5.86
CA THR A 161 -0.04 26.27 -7.04
C THR A 161 0.02 25.41 -8.29
N VAL A 162 -0.84 25.70 -9.27
CA VAL A 162 -0.65 25.17 -10.63
C VAL A 162 0.46 26.00 -11.28
N PRO A 163 1.60 25.39 -11.68
CA PRO A 163 2.65 26.12 -12.37
C PRO A 163 2.10 26.81 -13.62
N GLU A 164 2.65 27.97 -13.96
CA GLU A 164 2.27 28.69 -15.18
C GLU A 164 2.47 27.77 -16.40
N LYS A 165 1.42 27.65 -17.23
CA LYS A 165 1.43 26.89 -18.47
C LYS A 165 1.23 27.83 -19.65
N ARG A 166 2.04 27.66 -20.69
CA ARG A 166 1.92 28.40 -21.96
C ARG A 166 1.89 27.42 -23.11
N ARG A 167 1.07 27.71 -24.12
CA ARG A 167 1.14 27.03 -25.43
C ARG A 167 1.81 27.97 -26.41
N PHE A 168 2.79 27.47 -27.15
CA PHE A 168 3.51 28.25 -28.15
C PHE A 168 3.71 27.44 -29.42
N SER A 169 3.97 28.16 -30.51
CA SER A 169 4.35 27.59 -31.79
C SER A 169 5.74 28.09 -32.17
N GLU A 170 6.51 27.27 -32.88
CA GLU A 170 7.89 27.54 -33.26
C GLU A 170 8.12 27.27 -34.74
N ILE A 171 8.75 28.22 -35.44
CA ILE A 171 9.30 28.04 -36.78
C ILE A 171 10.81 28.02 -36.66
N VAL A 172 11.43 26.87 -36.91
CA VAL A 172 12.89 26.72 -36.88
C VAL A 172 13.39 26.85 -38.31
N LEU A 173 14.38 27.71 -38.53
CA LEU A 173 14.94 27.98 -39.85
C LEU A 173 16.46 27.78 -39.81
N LYS A 174 17.06 27.58 -40.99
CA LYS A 174 18.49 27.29 -41.09
C LYS A 174 19.37 28.52 -40.86
N THR A 175 18.86 29.71 -41.18
CA THR A 175 19.62 30.96 -41.12
C THR A 175 18.81 32.07 -40.46
N GLU A 176 19.52 33.04 -39.88
CA GLU A 176 18.93 34.26 -39.30
C GLU A 176 18.25 35.13 -40.38
N SER A 177 18.81 35.16 -41.59
CA SER A 177 18.20 35.86 -42.73
C SER A 177 16.81 35.31 -43.05
N ASP A 178 16.67 33.98 -43.10
CA ASP A 178 15.37 33.34 -43.33
C ASP A 178 14.39 33.67 -42.19
N ALA A 179 14.87 33.64 -40.94
CA ALA A 179 14.07 33.97 -39.77
C ALA A 179 13.56 35.42 -39.81
N THR A 180 14.42 36.35 -40.20
CA THR A 180 14.06 37.77 -40.35
C THR A 180 12.97 37.95 -41.41
N MET A 181 13.12 37.34 -42.59
CA MET A 181 12.14 37.42 -43.66
C MET A 181 10.79 36.79 -43.28
N VAL A 182 10.80 35.63 -42.60
CA VAL A 182 9.57 34.98 -42.13
C VAL A 182 8.89 35.81 -41.06
N ARG A 183 9.66 36.40 -40.13
CA ARG A 183 9.14 37.30 -39.11
C ARG A 183 8.46 38.53 -39.71
N GLU A 184 9.05 39.16 -40.72
CA GLU A 184 8.42 40.28 -41.44
C GLU A 184 7.09 39.87 -42.09
N GLN A 185 7.04 38.68 -42.71
CA GLN A 185 5.78 38.16 -43.27
C GLN A 185 4.71 37.98 -42.19
N LEU A 186 5.08 37.46 -41.01
CA LEU A 186 4.16 37.30 -39.88
C LEU A 186 3.67 38.65 -39.35
N LEU A 187 4.56 39.63 -39.20
CA LEU A 187 4.19 40.99 -38.77
C LEU A 187 3.29 41.71 -39.78
N ASN A 188 3.40 41.36 -41.06
CA ASN A 188 2.53 41.84 -42.13
C ASN A 188 1.24 41.02 -42.27
N GLY A 189 0.94 40.09 -41.34
CA GLY A 189 -0.33 39.38 -41.26
C GLY A 189 -0.37 38.02 -41.98
N ALA A 190 0.76 37.46 -42.40
CA ALA A 190 0.79 36.10 -42.92
C ALA A 190 0.40 35.07 -41.84
N ASP A 191 -0.24 33.96 -42.25
CA ASP A 191 -0.66 32.90 -41.33
C ASP A 191 0.55 32.10 -40.80
N PHE A 192 0.68 32.03 -39.47
CA PHE A 192 1.80 31.38 -38.81
C PHE A 192 1.87 29.89 -39.15
N LYS A 193 0.72 29.20 -39.13
CA LYS A 193 0.66 27.76 -39.36
C LYS A 193 1.10 27.41 -40.78
N SER A 194 0.65 28.17 -41.76
CA SER A 194 1.06 28.01 -43.17
C SER A 194 2.56 28.18 -43.34
N LEU A 195 3.13 29.27 -42.81
CA LEU A 195 4.58 29.53 -42.91
C LEU A 195 5.40 28.47 -42.16
N ALA A 196 4.90 27.98 -41.02
CA ALA A 196 5.55 26.90 -40.29
C ALA A 196 5.57 25.60 -41.11
N MET A 197 4.45 25.20 -41.71
CA MET A 197 4.33 23.99 -42.54
C MET A 197 5.16 24.08 -43.82
N GLU A 198 5.34 25.27 -44.38
CA GLU A 198 6.14 25.47 -45.59
C GLU A 198 7.64 25.50 -45.28
N LYS A 199 8.05 26.40 -44.37
CA LYS A 199 9.45 26.84 -44.25
C LYS A 199 10.19 26.23 -43.07
N SER A 200 9.50 25.81 -42.00
CA SER A 200 10.16 25.27 -40.82
C SER A 200 10.95 24.00 -41.16
N VAL A 201 12.11 23.84 -40.51
CA VAL A 201 12.88 22.60 -40.45
C VAL A 201 12.80 21.93 -39.08
N GLY A 202 12.02 22.50 -38.15
CA GLY A 202 11.91 22.06 -36.76
C GLY A 202 10.85 20.99 -36.53
N ALA A 203 10.97 20.30 -35.40
CA ALA A 203 9.94 19.38 -34.93
C ALA A 203 8.60 20.12 -34.76
N GLY A 204 7.51 19.58 -35.30
CA GLY A 204 6.19 20.23 -35.27
C GLY A 204 5.81 20.97 -36.56
N LYS A 205 6.70 21.03 -37.57
CA LYS A 205 6.41 21.54 -38.92
C LYS A 205 5.03 21.13 -39.44
N GLU A 206 4.77 19.82 -39.50
CA GLU A 206 3.52 19.23 -40.01
C GLU A 206 2.26 19.62 -39.21
N LYS A 207 2.44 20.13 -37.98
CA LYS A 207 1.37 20.60 -37.10
C LYS A 207 1.31 22.13 -37.03
N GLY A 208 1.94 22.85 -37.95
CA GLY A 208 1.96 24.31 -37.94
C GLY A 208 2.91 24.91 -36.91
N GLY A 209 3.94 24.17 -36.49
CA GLY A 209 4.90 24.59 -35.48
C GLY A 209 4.41 24.46 -34.03
N ASP A 210 3.18 23.99 -33.79
CA ASP A 210 2.60 23.86 -32.44
C ASP A 210 3.41 22.92 -31.54
N LYS A 211 3.83 23.44 -30.38
CA LYS A 211 4.57 22.69 -29.34
C LYS A 211 3.69 22.26 -28.18
N GLY A 212 2.41 22.59 -28.20
CA GLY A 212 1.48 22.28 -27.11
C GLY A 212 1.79 23.07 -25.84
N PHE A 213 1.21 22.67 -24.71
CA PHE A 213 1.40 23.32 -23.43
C PHE A 213 2.70 22.90 -22.77
N ILE A 214 3.52 23.87 -22.38
CA ILE A 214 4.69 23.69 -21.53
C ILE A 214 4.45 24.31 -20.16
N ILE A 215 5.02 23.68 -19.13
CA ILE A 215 5.07 24.21 -17.77
C ILE A 215 6.35 25.04 -17.61
N LYS A 216 6.28 26.16 -16.89
CA LYS A 216 7.47 26.95 -16.55
C LYS A 216 8.50 26.07 -15.84
N GLY A 217 9.74 26.09 -16.30
CA GLY A 217 10.85 25.25 -15.88
C GLY A 217 11.13 24.05 -16.78
N THR A 218 10.20 23.68 -17.67
CA THR A 218 10.34 22.45 -18.50
C THR A 218 11.48 22.55 -19.51
N LEU A 219 11.74 23.74 -20.06
CA LEU A 219 12.71 23.97 -21.12
C LEU A 219 14.03 24.58 -20.61
N ASN A 220 14.12 25.02 -19.35
CA ASN A 220 15.28 25.72 -18.78
C ASN A 220 16.63 25.04 -19.05
N SER A 221 16.68 23.71 -19.02
CA SER A 221 17.94 22.95 -19.23
C SER A 221 18.27 22.63 -20.69
N ILE A 222 17.34 22.86 -21.62
CA ILE A 222 17.46 22.43 -23.03
C ILE A 222 17.38 23.63 -23.98
N GLN A 223 16.46 24.55 -23.74
CA GLN A 223 16.22 25.76 -24.54
C GLN A 223 15.88 26.95 -23.63
N PRO A 224 16.82 27.43 -22.78
CA PRO A 224 16.56 28.49 -21.80
C PRO A 224 16.07 29.81 -22.43
N ASP A 225 16.58 30.16 -23.61
CA ASP A 225 16.17 31.38 -24.32
C ASP A 225 14.73 31.28 -24.85
N VAL A 226 14.34 30.11 -25.37
CA VAL A 226 12.95 29.85 -25.80
C VAL A 226 12.02 29.93 -24.60
N GLU A 227 12.40 29.33 -23.47
CA GLU A 227 11.58 29.42 -22.24
C GLU A 227 11.39 30.87 -21.81
N LYS A 228 12.48 31.63 -21.75
CA LYS A 228 12.44 33.04 -21.38
C LYS A 228 11.49 33.84 -22.27
N VAL A 229 11.56 33.66 -23.59
CA VAL A 229 10.68 34.35 -24.53
C VAL A 229 9.22 33.93 -24.34
N VAL A 230 8.93 32.62 -24.26
CA VAL A 230 7.55 32.11 -24.15
C VAL A 230 6.86 32.63 -22.88
N PHE A 231 7.56 32.66 -21.74
CA PHE A 231 6.98 33.10 -20.46
C PHE A 231 7.02 34.61 -20.24
N GLN A 232 7.74 35.38 -21.08
CA GLN A 232 7.74 36.85 -21.05
C GLN A 232 6.80 37.48 -22.09
N SER A 233 6.32 36.70 -23.07
CA SER A 233 5.47 37.18 -24.14
C SER A 233 3.98 37.18 -23.76
N ASN A 234 3.21 38.08 -24.36
CA ASN A 234 1.75 38.06 -24.32
C ASN A 234 1.18 37.12 -25.39
N GLN A 235 -0.11 36.82 -25.26
CA GLN A 235 -0.81 36.01 -26.27
C GLN A 235 -0.81 36.73 -27.63
N GLY A 236 -0.33 36.05 -28.66
CA GLY A 236 -0.30 36.56 -30.03
C GLY A 236 1.00 37.29 -30.41
N ASP A 237 1.92 37.50 -29.47
CA ASP A 237 3.21 38.11 -29.77
C ASP A 237 4.04 37.21 -30.71
N ILE A 238 4.69 37.84 -31.68
CA ILE A 238 5.75 37.23 -32.48
C ILE A 238 7.09 37.62 -31.85
N SER A 239 7.89 36.62 -31.45
CA SER A 239 9.18 36.84 -30.81
C SER A 239 10.13 37.67 -31.68
N ARG A 240 11.07 38.35 -31.03
CA ARG A 240 12.13 39.10 -31.73
C ARG A 240 13.14 38.15 -32.36
#